data_AF-G1XMF6-F1
#
_entry.id   AF-G1XMF6-F1
#
_cell.length_a   1.000
_cell.length_b   1.000
_cell.length_c   1.000
_cell.angle_alpha   90.00
_cell.angle_beta   90.00
_cell.angle_gamma   90.00
#
_symmetry.space_group_name_H-M   'P 1'
#
loop_
_entity.id
_entity.type
_entity.pdbx_description
1 polymer ?
#
loop_
_entity_poly.entity_id
_entity_poly.type
_entity_poly.pdbx_seq_one_letter_code
_entity_poly.pdbx_strand_id
1 'polypeptide(L)'
;MSFLRAKTTASSLLRLTPSRSAAIIPRVAVATPQCLLKRDASTAPSHAVSAPTLADIEKRWENMPPQEQAELWMALRDRMKGSWADLTLAEKKASYWIAFGPHGPRRGDPPGENWYVFKGTVGVLILTGVIFFGGHALSAKPAPKTMTKEWQEMSNEYLKEQKSEPITGFSSPDYKGPGMVQSK
;
A
#
# COMPACT_ATOMS: atom_id res chain seq x y z
N MET A 1 23.26 -20.82 -29.81
CA MET A 1 23.11 -21.67 -28.62
C MET A 1 24.08 -21.16 -27.57
N SER A 2 23.58 -20.41 -26.59
CA SER A 2 24.39 -19.88 -25.49
C SER A 2 23.71 -20.29 -24.19
N PHE A 3 24.30 -21.29 -23.53
CA PHE A 3 23.80 -21.86 -22.30
C PHE A 3 24.25 -21.01 -21.10
N LEU A 4 23.24 -20.67 -20.29
CA LEU A 4 23.22 -20.38 -18.86
C LEU A 4 24.54 -20.51 -18.07
N ARG A 5 24.83 -19.49 -17.27
CA ARG A 5 25.64 -19.66 -16.04
C ARG A 5 25.10 -18.80 -14.91
N ALA A 6 24.18 -19.35 -14.13
CA ALA A 6 23.84 -18.85 -12.81
C ALA A 6 24.99 -19.17 -11.84
N LYS A 7 25.36 -18.21 -10.98
CA LYS A 7 26.29 -18.43 -9.87
C LYS A 7 25.49 -18.47 -8.56
N THR A 8 25.53 -19.63 -7.93
CA THR A 8 25.00 -19.93 -6.59
C THR A 8 26.06 -19.63 -5.53
N THR A 9 25.66 -19.73 -4.25
CA THR A 9 26.43 -19.83 -2.98
C THR A 9 26.90 -18.50 -2.38
N ALA A 10 26.81 -18.23 -1.06
CA ALA A 10 26.42 -19.03 0.10
C ALA A 10 25.99 -18.09 1.25
N SER A 11 24.94 -18.45 1.99
CA SER A 11 24.58 -17.82 3.26
C SER A 11 25.47 -18.35 4.38
N SER A 12 26.27 -17.48 5.00
CA SER A 12 27.04 -17.82 6.20
C SER A 12 26.30 -17.33 7.44
N LEU A 13 25.67 -18.27 8.16
CA LEU A 13 25.04 -18.05 9.46
C LEU A 13 26.09 -18.26 10.55
N LEU A 14 26.64 -17.18 11.10
CA LEU A 14 27.42 -17.24 12.34
C LEU A 14 26.48 -17.02 13.53
N ARG A 15 26.06 -18.14 14.14
CA ARG A 15 25.52 -18.18 15.50
C ARG A 15 26.70 -18.15 16.47
N LEU A 16 26.75 -17.17 17.36
CA LEU A 16 27.62 -17.20 18.54
C LEU A 16 26.80 -16.90 19.80
N THR A 17 26.98 -17.80 20.77
CA THR A 17 26.33 -17.92 22.07
C THR A 17 26.82 -16.85 23.06
N PRO A 18 25.96 -16.30 23.95
CA PRO A 18 26.45 -15.52 25.08
C PRO A 18 26.94 -16.45 26.21
N SER A 19 28.22 -16.29 26.57
CA SER A 19 28.82 -16.85 27.79
C SER A 19 28.20 -16.16 29.02
N ARG A 20 27.53 -16.93 29.88
CA ARG A 20 27.05 -16.49 31.19
C ARG A 20 28.18 -16.64 32.20
N SER A 21 28.87 -15.56 32.55
CA SER A 21 29.67 -15.49 33.77
C SER A 21 28.84 -14.89 34.90
N ALA A 22 28.45 -15.74 35.85
CA ALA A 22 27.91 -15.31 37.15
C ALA A 22 29.08 -15.09 38.11
N ALA A 23 29.24 -13.86 38.60
CA ALA A 23 30.11 -13.55 39.73
C ALA A 23 29.25 -12.98 40.86
N ILE A 24 29.13 -13.76 41.93
CA ILE A 24 28.52 -13.37 43.19
C ILE A 24 29.59 -12.62 43.99
N ILE A 25 29.34 -11.36 44.35
CA ILE A 25 30.15 -10.60 45.30
C ILE A 25 29.27 -10.25 46.50
N PRO A 26 29.68 -10.60 47.74
CA PRO A 26 28.97 -10.15 48.93
C PRO A 26 29.51 -8.81 49.46
N ARG A 27 28.56 -8.02 49.98
CA ARG A 27 28.66 -7.18 51.19
C ARG A 27 29.41 -5.84 51.09
N VAL A 28 28.69 -4.75 51.41
CA VAL A 28 28.81 -3.94 52.65
C VAL A 28 28.21 -2.57 52.37
N ALA A 29 27.22 -2.19 53.17
CA ALA A 29 26.64 -0.86 53.20
C ALA A 29 27.61 0.15 53.82
N VAL A 30 27.84 1.27 53.13
CA VAL A 30 28.25 2.52 53.73
C VAL A 30 27.33 3.60 53.15
N ALA A 31 26.31 3.96 53.91
CA ALA A 31 25.44 5.09 53.61
C ALA A 31 26.17 6.37 54.00
N THR A 32 26.76 7.07 53.04
CA THR A 32 27.09 8.49 53.18
C THR A 32 25.84 9.31 52.84
N PRO A 33 25.48 10.34 53.62
CA PRO A 33 24.42 11.26 53.22
C PRO A 33 24.97 12.08 52.05
N GLN A 34 24.68 11.65 50.81
CA GLN A 34 24.81 12.53 49.67
C GLN A 34 23.83 13.68 49.93
N CYS A 35 24.36 14.86 50.23
CA CYS A 35 23.54 16.05 50.21
C CYS A 35 22.95 16.13 48.80
N LEU A 36 21.61 16.15 48.74
CA LEU A 36 20.89 16.50 47.53
C LEU A 36 21.25 17.95 47.21
N LEU A 37 22.34 18.14 46.48
CA LEU A 37 22.52 19.36 45.71
C LEU A 37 21.37 19.34 44.71
N LYS A 38 20.36 20.16 45.02
CA LYS A 38 19.38 20.66 44.06
C LYS A 38 20.20 21.16 42.88
N ARG A 39 20.26 20.33 41.83
CA ARG A 39 20.85 20.73 40.57
C ARG A 39 19.86 21.76 40.04
N ASP A 40 20.17 23.04 40.22
CA ASP A 40 19.43 24.09 39.54
C ASP A 40 19.52 23.77 38.05
N ALA A 41 18.38 23.33 37.50
CA ALA A 41 18.21 23.08 36.08
C ALA A 41 18.12 24.43 35.35
N SER A 42 19.14 25.26 35.50
CA SER A 42 19.26 26.57 34.88
C SER A 42 19.92 26.41 33.52
N THR A 43 19.24 25.69 32.63
CA THR A 43 19.37 25.82 31.18
C THR A 43 18.16 25.15 30.50
N ALA A 44 16.96 25.42 31.02
CA ALA A 44 15.78 25.27 30.17
C ALA A 44 15.93 26.27 29.02
N PRO A 45 15.71 25.89 27.75
CA PRO A 45 15.61 26.86 26.66
C PRO A 45 14.43 27.79 26.98
N SER A 46 14.77 28.95 27.55
CA SER A 46 13.79 29.93 28.05
C SER A 46 13.09 30.64 26.90
N HIS A 47 13.58 30.47 25.66
CA HIS A 47 12.98 31.08 24.49
C HIS A 47 12.01 30.10 23.84
N ALA A 48 10.73 30.49 23.75
CA ALA A 48 9.75 29.80 22.93
C ALA A 48 10.26 29.71 21.48
N VAL A 49 9.97 28.61 20.79
CA VAL A 49 10.31 28.51 19.37
C VAL A 49 9.52 29.60 18.62
N SER A 50 10.18 30.34 17.74
CA SER A 50 9.58 31.56 17.18
C SER A 50 8.38 31.22 16.28
N ALA A 51 7.28 31.98 16.40
CA ALA A 51 6.06 31.78 15.63
C ALA A 51 6.27 31.54 14.10
N PRO A 52 7.14 32.27 13.38
CA PRO A 52 7.35 32.02 11.94
C PRO A 52 8.03 30.66 11.63
N THR A 53 8.81 30.11 12.56
CA THR A 53 9.44 28.79 12.40
C THR A 53 8.45 27.64 12.64
N LEU A 54 7.34 27.90 13.32
CA LEU A 54 6.26 26.94 13.59
C LEU A 54 5.07 27.09 12.63
N ALA A 55 4.93 28.26 11.99
CA ALA A 55 3.85 28.53 11.05
C ALA A 55 3.87 27.54 9.88
N ASP A 56 2.69 26.99 9.56
CA ASP A 56 2.47 26.07 8.44
C ASP A 56 3.43 24.87 8.38
N ILE A 57 3.89 24.38 9.54
CA ILE A 57 4.86 23.27 9.60
C ILE A 57 4.36 22.03 8.85
N GLU A 58 3.04 21.81 8.85
CA GLU A 58 2.40 20.67 8.18
C GLU A 58 2.66 20.63 6.66
N LYS A 59 2.79 21.80 6.03
CA LYS A 59 3.07 21.93 4.60
C LYS A 59 4.57 21.99 4.31
N ARG A 60 5.34 22.60 5.21
CA ARG A 60 6.77 22.86 5.00
C ARG A 60 7.66 21.67 5.37
N TRP A 61 7.24 20.84 6.33
CA TRP A 61 8.07 19.79 6.91
C TRP A 61 8.69 18.85 5.87
N GLU A 62 7.94 18.41 4.86
CA GLU A 62 8.46 17.50 3.84
C GLU A 62 9.47 18.15 2.89
N ASN A 63 9.41 19.47 2.74
CA ASN A 63 10.27 20.27 1.87
C ASN A 63 11.47 20.89 2.62
N MET A 64 11.52 20.73 3.95
CA MET A 64 12.58 21.26 4.80
C MET A 64 13.83 20.37 4.73
N PRO A 65 15.05 20.93 4.70
CA PRO A 65 16.26 20.11 4.73
C PRO A 65 16.34 19.30 6.03
N PRO A 66 16.92 18.08 6.00
CA PRO A 66 16.94 17.18 7.15
C PRO A 66 17.67 17.75 8.37
N GLN A 67 18.62 18.65 8.17
CA GLN A 67 19.31 19.37 9.25
C GLN A 67 18.34 20.27 10.02
N GLU A 68 17.55 21.09 9.34
CA GLU A 68 16.55 21.97 9.97
C GLU A 68 15.44 21.17 10.66
N GLN A 69 15.02 20.05 10.08
CA GLN A 69 14.07 19.14 10.73
C GLN A 69 14.61 18.62 12.07
N ALA A 70 15.89 18.22 12.10
CA ALA A 70 16.54 17.75 13.31
C ALA A 70 16.68 18.86 14.36
N GLU A 71 17.10 20.07 13.96
CA GLU A 71 17.24 21.23 14.85
C GLU A 71 15.89 21.64 15.45
N LEU A 72 14.84 21.73 14.62
CA LEU A 72 13.48 22.06 15.09
C LEU A 72 12.93 20.98 16.03
N TRP A 73 13.17 19.71 15.71
CA TRP A 73 12.78 18.58 16.56
C TRP A 73 13.52 18.61 17.91
N MET A 74 14.83 18.87 17.93
CA MET A 74 15.59 19.01 19.16
C MET A 74 15.08 20.19 20.00
N ALA A 75 14.85 21.35 19.38
CA ALA A 75 14.35 22.54 20.07
C ALA A 75 12.96 22.31 20.70
N LEU A 76 12.03 21.70 19.97
CA LEU A 76 10.71 21.32 20.49
C LEU A 76 10.82 20.29 21.62
N ARG A 77 11.69 19.28 21.45
CA ARG A 77 11.93 18.27 22.48
C ARG A 77 12.47 18.87 23.77
N ASP A 78 13.38 19.83 23.68
CA ASP A 78 13.95 20.49 24.86
C ASP A 78 12.94 21.41 25.54
N ARG A 79 12.04 22.08 24.80
CA ARG A 79 10.91 22.83 25.36
C ARG A 79 9.92 21.93 26.10
N MET A 80 9.62 20.75 25.55
CA MET A 80 8.72 19.76 26.16
C MET A 80 9.26 19.12 27.45
N LYS A 81 10.55 19.25 27.76
CA LYS A 81 11.13 18.82 29.06
C LYS A 81 10.67 19.71 30.23
N GLY A 82 10.26 20.94 29.94
CA GLY A 82 9.77 21.91 30.94
C GLY A 82 8.28 21.77 31.24
N SER A 83 7.69 22.82 31.82
CA SER A 83 6.25 22.89 32.11
C SER A 83 5.42 22.97 30.82
N TRP A 84 4.41 22.11 30.70
CA TRP A 84 3.51 22.06 29.53
C TRP A 84 2.44 23.16 29.53
N ALA A 85 2.27 23.86 30.65
CA ALA A 85 1.42 25.05 30.72
C ALA A 85 2.03 26.21 29.91
N ASP A 86 3.36 26.29 29.88
CA ASP A 86 4.11 27.40 29.26
C ASP A 86 4.37 27.17 27.75
N LEU A 87 3.93 26.03 27.22
CA LEU A 87 3.98 25.74 25.79
C LEU A 87 2.83 26.45 25.07
N THR A 88 3.19 27.19 24.03
CA THR A 88 2.23 27.84 23.14
C THR A 88 1.38 26.81 22.39
N LEU A 89 0.18 27.19 21.96
CA LEU A 89 -0.69 26.31 21.17
C LEU A 89 -0.05 25.90 19.84
N ALA A 90 0.78 26.76 19.24
CA ALA A 90 1.52 26.46 18.02
C ALA A 90 2.59 25.38 18.26
N GLU A 91 3.38 25.48 19.34
CA GLU A 91 4.36 24.46 19.72
C GLU A 91 3.69 23.11 19.98
N LYS A 92 2.52 23.10 20.64
CA LYS A 92 1.75 21.87 20.88
C LYS A 92 1.26 21.24 19.58
N LYS A 93 0.66 22.02 18.68
CA LYS A 93 0.20 21.54 17.36
C LYS A 93 1.36 21.02 16.51
N ALA A 94 2.45 21.77 16.43
CA ALA A 94 3.63 21.37 15.68
C ALA A 94 4.25 20.09 16.24
N SER A 95 4.41 19.97 17.56
CA SER A 95 4.94 18.77 18.20
C SER A 95 4.06 17.55 17.95
N TYR A 96 2.74 17.72 18.05
CA TYR A 96 1.78 16.65 17.75
C TYR A 96 1.89 16.22 16.28
N TRP A 97 1.92 17.18 15.35
CA TRP A 97 2.01 16.87 13.93
C TRP A 97 3.35 16.23 13.55
N ILE A 98 4.49 16.67 14.09
CA ILE A 98 5.79 16.03 13.83
C ILE A 98 5.86 14.61 14.43
N ALA A 99 5.19 14.38 15.56
CA ALA A 99 5.17 13.07 16.21
C ALA A 99 4.15 12.10 15.57
N PHE A 100 3.03 12.60 15.03
CA PHE A 100 1.87 11.80 14.61
C PHE A 100 1.32 12.09 13.20
N GLY A 101 1.87 13.05 12.48
CA GLY A 101 1.38 13.47 11.18
C GLY A 101 1.63 12.46 10.05
N PRO A 102 0.95 12.65 8.90
CA PRO A 102 1.05 11.80 7.72
C PRO A 102 2.32 12.11 6.91
N HIS A 103 3.48 11.96 7.55
CA HIS A 103 4.79 12.17 6.94
C HIS A 103 5.69 10.95 7.17
N GLY A 104 6.80 10.88 6.43
CA GLY A 104 7.76 9.77 6.56
C GLY A 104 7.08 8.41 6.36
N PRO A 105 7.26 7.43 7.28
CA PRO A 105 6.62 6.11 7.16
C PRO A 105 5.10 6.11 7.24
N ARG A 106 4.46 7.20 7.69
CA ARG A 106 2.99 7.32 7.79
C ARG A 106 2.39 8.19 6.68
N ARG A 107 3.17 8.52 5.66
CA ARG A 107 2.64 9.20 4.48
C ARG A 107 1.60 8.31 3.81
N GLY A 108 0.43 8.86 3.52
CA GLY A 108 -0.61 8.17 2.74
C GLY A 108 -0.30 8.18 1.25
N ASP A 109 -1.25 7.71 0.45
CA ASP A 109 -1.12 7.70 -1.00
C ASP A 109 -0.97 9.13 -1.55
N PRO A 110 0.00 9.40 -2.45
CA PRO A 110 0.16 10.70 -3.08
C PRO A 110 -1.13 11.19 -3.76
N PRO A 111 -1.34 12.52 -3.79
CA PRO A 111 -2.53 13.09 -4.41
C PRO A 111 -2.60 12.72 -5.89
N GLY A 112 -3.74 12.14 -6.30
CA GLY A 112 -4.01 11.77 -7.70
C GLY A 112 -3.59 10.37 -8.11
N GLU A 113 -3.02 9.55 -7.21
CA GLU A 113 -2.65 8.16 -7.51
C GLU A 113 -3.82 7.33 -8.01
N ASN A 114 -5.00 7.45 -7.38
CA ASN A 114 -6.22 6.74 -7.79
C ASN A 114 -6.56 6.96 -9.27
N TRP A 115 -6.36 8.18 -9.77
CA TRP A 115 -6.64 8.51 -11.16
C TRP A 115 -5.58 7.95 -12.11
N TYR A 116 -4.32 7.94 -11.67
CA TYR A 116 -3.23 7.29 -12.39
C TYR A 116 -3.46 5.78 -12.53
N VAL A 117 -3.81 5.10 -11.43
CA VAL A 117 -4.15 3.68 -11.41
C VAL A 117 -5.34 3.40 -12.32
N PHE A 118 -6.44 4.15 -12.18
CA PHE A 118 -7.63 3.99 -13.01
C PHE A 118 -7.30 4.08 -14.52
N LYS A 119 -6.59 5.13 -14.93
CA LYS A 119 -6.17 5.32 -16.33
C LYS A 119 -5.26 4.18 -16.82
N GLY A 120 -4.33 3.75 -15.97
CA GLY A 120 -3.44 2.63 -16.27
C GLY A 120 -4.22 1.34 -16.51
N THR A 121 -5.14 0.98 -15.61
CA THR A 121 -5.97 -0.22 -15.74
C THR A 121 -6.86 -0.17 -16.98
N VAL A 122 -7.56 0.94 -17.22
CA VAL A 122 -8.41 1.11 -18.41
C VAL A 122 -7.57 1.04 -19.69
N GLY A 123 -6.39 1.67 -19.70
CA GLY A 123 -5.47 1.62 -20.84
C GLY A 123 -5.03 0.20 -21.18
N VAL A 124 -4.68 -0.61 -20.18
CA VAL A 124 -4.32 -2.02 -20.37
C VAL A 124 -5.50 -2.83 -20.90
N LEU A 125 -6.71 -2.65 -20.36
CA LEU A 125 -7.90 -3.36 -20.83
C LEU A 125 -8.21 -3.05 -22.30
N ILE A 126 -8.11 -1.78 -22.70
CA ILE A 126 -8.29 -1.35 -24.09
C ILE A 126 -7.22 -2.00 -24.97
N LEU A 127 -5.95 -1.96 -24.54
CA LEU A 127 -4.85 -2.57 -25.28
C LEU A 127 -5.06 -4.08 -25.48
N THR A 128 -5.49 -4.80 -24.43
CA THR A 128 -5.83 -6.21 -24.52
C THR A 128 -6.96 -6.45 -25.51
N GLY A 129 -8.01 -5.62 -25.50
CA GLY A 129 -9.09 -5.69 -26.47
C GLY A 129 -8.60 -5.50 -27.90
N VAL A 130 -7.78 -4.49 -28.15
CA VAL A 130 -7.21 -4.22 -29.50
C VAL A 130 -6.36 -5.38 -29.98
N ILE A 131 -5.49 -5.94 -29.12
CA ILE A 131 -4.65 -7.09 -29.46
C ILE A 131 -5.52 -8.32 -29.76
N PHE A 132 -6.52 -8.59 -28.92
CA PHE A 132 -7.39 -9.75 -29.09
C PHE A 132 -8.20 -9.65 -30.39
N PHE A 133 -8.96 -8.57 -30.58
CA PHE A 133 -9.80 -8.42 -31.77
C PHE A 133 -8.98 -8.20 -33.04
N GLY A 134 -7.88 -7.45 -32.97
CA GLY A 134 -6.96 -7.26 -34.09
C GLY A 134 -6.27 -8.56 -34.51
N GLY A 135 -5.76 -9.33 -33.54
CA GLY A 135 -5.18 -10.65 -33.81
C GLY A 135 -6.20 -11.64 -34.37
N HIS A 136 -7.42 -11.65 -33.82
CA HIS A 136 -8.51 -12.50 -34.30
C HIS A 136 -8.94 -12.12 -35.73
N ALA A 137 -9.02 -10.83 -36.06
CA ALA A 137 -9.35 -10.38 -37.41
C ALA A 137 -8.30 -10.80 -38.46
N LEU A 138 -7.03 -10.91 -38.07
CA LEU A 138 -5.94 -11.28 -38.98
C LEU A 138 -5.70 -12.79 -39.08
N SER A 139 -6.04 -13.57 -38.04
CA SER A 139 -5.66 -14.99 -37.94
C SER A 139 -6.85 -15.96 -37.90
N ALA A 140 -8.09 -15.48 -37.74
CA ALA A 140 -9.24 -16.37 -37.65
C ALA A 140 -9.57 -17.03 -38.99
N LYS A 141 -9.87 -18.32 -38.93
CA LYS A 141 -10.47 -19.06 -40.03
C LYS A 141 -11.91 -18.58 -40.26
N PRO A 142 -12.46 -18.73 -41.49
CA PRO A 142 -13.86 -18.42 -41.73
C PRO A 142 -14.78 -19.22 -40.79
N ALA A 143 -15.94 -18.64 -40.49
CA ALA A 143 -16.93 -19.31 -39.65
C ALA A 143 -17.31 -20.68 -40.26
N PRO A 144 -17.50 -21.72 -39.42
CA PRO A 144 -17.91 -23.02 -39.92
C PRO A 144 -19.32 -22.93 -40.53
N LYS A 145 -19.60 -23.74 -41.54
CA LYS A 145 -20.89 -23.79 -42.24
C LYS A 145 -22.11 -24.03 -41.34
N THR A 146 -21.90 -24.59 -40.15
CA THR A 146 -22.96 -24.87 -39.17
C THR A 146 -23.34 -23.66 -38.31
N MET A 147 -22.59 -22.56 -38.43
CA MET A 147 -22.82 -21.31 -37.71
C MET A 147 -23.58 -20.28 -38.55
N THR A 148 -24.35 -20.73 -39.55
CA THR A 148 -25.31 -19.90 -40.27
C THR A 148 -26.69 -20.01 -39.63
N LYS A 149 -27.54 -18.99 -39.83
CA LYS A 149 -28.87 -18.94 -39.23
C LYS A 149 -29.77 -20.05 -39.78
N GLU A 150 -29.75 -20.27 -41.09
CA GLU A 150 -30.55 -21.34 -41.70
C GLU A 150 -30.17 -22.73 -41.17
N TRP A 151 -28.87 -23.01 -40.97
CA TRP A 151 -28.45 -24.31 -40.44
C TRP A 151 -28.91 -24.52 -39.00
N GLN A 152 -28.86 -23.46 -38.18
CA GLN A 152 -29.27 -23.50 -36.77
C GLN A 152 -30.79 -23.61 -36.63
N GLU A 153 -31.56 -22.98 -37.52
CA GLU A 153 -33.02 -23.12 -37.59
C GLU A 153 -33.45 -24.53 -38.03
N MET A 154 -32.78 -25.10 -39.04
CA MET A 154 -33.02 -26.49 -39.43
C MET A 154 -32.65 -27.48 -38.31
N SER A 155 -31.56 -27.21 -37.59
CA SER A 155 -31.16 -28.03 -36.44
C SER A 155 -32.21 -27.96 -35.32
N ASN A 156 -32.81 -26.79 -35.13
CA ASN A 156 -33.93 -26.60 -34.20
C ASN A 156 -35.16 -27.43 -34.64
N GLU A 157 -35.58 -27.36 -35.90
CA GLU A 157 -36.71 -28.16 -36.40
C GLU A 157 -36.49 -29.67 -36.19
N TYR A 158 -35.30 -30.16 -36.56
CA TYR A 158 -34.91 -31.55 -36.34
C TYR A 158 -34.97 -31.97 -34.85
N LEU A 159 -34.49 -31.11 -33.93
CA LEU A 159 -34.53 -31.39 -32.49
C LEU A 159 -35.96 -31.41 -31.92
N LYS A 160 -36.86 -30.57 -32.47
CA LYS A 160 -38.29 -30.59 -32.11
C LYS A 160 -38.96 -31.87 -32.60
N GLU A 161 -38.66 -32.29 -33.82
CA GLU A 161 -39.17 -33.57 -34.37
C GLU A 161 -38.74 -34.76 -33.51
N GLN A 162 -37.50 -34.74 -33.01
CA GLN A 162 -36.97 -35.75 -32.09
C GLN A 162 -37.47 -35.63 -30.65
N LYS A 163 -38.22 -34.57 -30.32
CA LYS A 163 -38.66 -34.24 -28.95
C LYS A 163 -37.50 -34.18 -27.97
N SER A 164 -36.37 -33.62 -28.40
CA SER A 164 -35.19 -33.43 -27.56
C SER A 164 -35.49 -32.42 -26.45
N GLU A 165 -35.27 -32.83 -25.21
CA GLU A 165 -35.57 -32.05 -23.99
C GLU A 165 -37.04 -31.57 -23.89
N PRO A 166 -38.02 -32.48 -23.72
CA PRO A 166 -39.44 -32.15 -23.78
C PRO A 166 -40.02 -31.59 -22.46
N ILE A 167 -39.32 -31.71 -21.32
CA ILE A 167 -39.83 -31.30 -20.00
C ILE A 167 -39.44 -29.85 -19.68
N THR A 168 -38.16 -29.51 -19.81
CA THR A 168 -37.62 -28.18 -19.43
C THR A 168 -36.93 -27.46 -20.57
N GLY A 169 -36.74 -28.12 -21.71
CA GLY A 169 -35.89 -27.62 -22.79
C GLY A 169 -36.66 -27.26 -24.04
N PHE A 170 -35.92 -27.24 -25.15
CA PHE A 170 -36.31 -26.63 -26.41
C PHE A 170 -37.62 -27.19 -27.02
N SER A 171 -37.93 -28.46 -26.76
CA SER A 171 -39.15 -29.11 -27.29
C SER A 171 -40.34 -29.06 -26.32
N SER A 172 -40.20 -28.41 -25.16
CA SER A 172 -41.32 -28.25 -24.22
C SER A 172 -42.35 -27.23 -24.74
N PRO A 173 -43.65 -27.43 -24.45
CA PRO A 173 -44.71 -26.52 -24.90
C PRO A 173 -44.55 -25.09 -24.35
N ASP A 174 -43.87 -24.95 -23.21
CA ASP A 174 -43.67 -23.68 -22.52
C ASP A 174 -42.33 -23.00 -22.86
N TYR A 175 -41.53 -23.56 -23.77
CA TYR A 175 -40.22 -23.02 -24.11
C TYR A 175 -40.30 -21.66 -24.83
N LYS A 176 -39.62 -20.65 -24.28
CA LYS A 176 -39.49 -19.31 -24.89
C LYS A 176 -38.00 -18.96 -25.03
N GLY A 177 -37.47 -19.08 -26.23
CA GLY A 177 -36.08 -18.73 -26.54
C GLY A 177 -35.68 -19.03 -27.99
N PRO A 178 -34.50 -18.55 -28.44
CA PRO A 178 -34.01 -18.78 -29.80
C PRO A 178 -33.52 -20.22 -30.07
N GLY A 179 -33.46 -21.08 -29.05
CA GLY A 179 -32.95 -22.45 -29.18
C GLY A 179 -31.46 -22.47 -29.49
N MET A 180 -31.08 -23.25 -30.51
CA MET A 180 -29.70 -23.36 -30.98
C MET A 180 -29.22 -22.19 -31.85
N VAL A 181 -30.08 -21.19 -32.10
CA VAL A 181 -29.71 -20.02 -32.92
C VAL A 181 -28.81 -19.09 -32.10
N GLN A 182 -27.55 -19.01 -32.52
CA GLN A 182 -26.50 -18.17 -31.96
C GLN A 182 -26.06 -17.06 -32.93
N SER A 183 -26.31 -17.24 -34.22
CA SER A 183 -26.06 -16.22 -35.23
C SER A 183 -27.12 -15.10 -35.12
N LYS A 184 -26.66 -13.85 -35.24
CA LYS A 184 -27.54 -12.66 -35.29
C LYS A 184 -27.83 -12.28 -36.74
#